data_AF-A0A376BKA2-F1
#
_entry.id   AF-A0A376BKA2-F1
#
_cell.length_a   1.000
_cell.length_b   1.000
_cell.length_c   1.000
_cell.angle_alpha   90.00
_cell.angle_beta   90.00
_cell.angle_gamma   90.00
#
_symmetry.space_group_name_H-M   'P 1'
#
loop_
_entity.id
_entity.type
_entity.pdbx_description
1 polymer ?
#
loop_
_entity_poly.entity_id
_entity_poly.type
_entity_poly.pdbx_seq_one_letter_code
_entity_poly.pdbx_strand_id
1 'polypeptide(L)' 'MNELNDLIQTGTISDIRETLDFLLNECSLDETPDRETVQIWAQILQQRGGKFASLAKLCEQFLQETVA' A
#
# COMPACT_ATOMS: atom_id res chain seq x y z
N MET A 1 9.88 2.08 -12.90
CA MET A 1 9.82 1.57 -11.52
C MET A 1 9.58 2.78 -10.65
N ASN A 2 8.45 2.83 -9.93
CA ASN A 2 8.05 3.97 -9.10
C ASN A 2 8.80 3.88 -7.75
N GLU A 3 9.34 4.97 -7.22
CA GLU A 3 10.10 4.98 -5.95
C GLU A 3 9.32 4.35 -4.79
N LEU A 4 8.00 4.49 -4.81
CA LEU A 4 7.09 3.84 -3.87
C LEU A 4 7.12 2.31 -4.01
N ASN A 5 7.16 1.75 -5.22
CA ASN A 5 7.20 0.30 -5.39
C ASN A 5 8.49 -0.30 -4.82
N ASP A 6 9.62 0.38 -5.02
CA ASP A 6 10.90 -0.03 -4.44
C ASP A 6 10.88 0.05 -2.90
N LEU A 7 10.24 1.08 -2.34
CA LEU A 7 10.00 1.19 -0.90
C LEU A 7 9.11 0.03 -0.38
N ILE A 8 7.99 -0.27 -1.05
CA ILE A 8 7.11 -1.36 -0.64
C ILE A 8 7.82 -2.72 -0.73
N GLN A 9 8.70 -2.91 -1.70
CA GLN A 9 9.44 -4.15 -1.92
C GLN A 9 10.57 -4.36 -0.91
N THR A 10 11.33 -3.32 -0.57
CA THR A 10 12.60 -3.45 0.17
C THR A 10 12.61 -2.74 1.52
N GLY A 11 11.73 -1.75 1.72
CA GLY A 11 11.65 -0.91 2.91
C GLY A 11 11.29 -1.66 4.18
N THR A 12 11.51 -1.00 5.32
CA THR A 12 11.14 -1.59 6.62
C THR A 12 9.64 -1.55 6.81
N ILE A 13 9.14 -2.36 7.75
CA ILE A 13 7.71 -2.37 8.07
C ILE A 13 7.24 -1.00 8.58
N SER A 14 8.09 -0.25 9.28
CA SER A 14 7.73 1.06 9.84
C SER A 14 7.57 2.09 8.73
N ASP A 15 8.56 2.19 7.83
CA ASP A 15 8.54 3.15 6.71
C ASP A 15 7.36 2.90 5.78
N ILE A 16 7.10 1.62 5.47
CA ILE A 16 5.99 1.24 4.61
C ILE A 16 4.65 1.56 5.27
N ARG A 17 4.50 1.26 6.57
CA ARG A 17 3.26 1.55 7.27
C ARG A 17 2.98 3.04 7.29
N GLU A 18 3.97 3.87 7.62
CA GLU A 18 3.82 5.33 7.63
C GLU A 18 3.43 5.85 6.24
N THR A 19 4.10 5.37 5.20
CA THR A 19 3.80 5.76 3.82
C THR A 19 2.40 5.34 3.39
N LEU A 20 1.99 4.11 3.70
CA LEU A 20 0.64 3.63 3.35
C LEU A 20 -0.44 4.35 4.14
N ASP A 21 -0.22 4.64 5.42
CA ASP A 21 -1.20 5.37 6.24
C ASP A 21 -1.40 6.78 5.69
N PHE A 22 -0.29 7.47 5.37
CA PHE A 22 -0.35 8.79 4.74
C PHE A 22 -1.10 8.75 3.40
N LEU A 23 -0.70 7.85 2.50
CA LEU A 23 -1.25 7.81 1.13
C LEU A 23 -2.69 7.31 1.05
N LEU A 24 -3.11 6.40 1.93
CA LEU A 24 -4.43 5.78 1.87
C LEU A 24 -5.46 6.45 2.79
N ASN A 25 -5.02 7.07 3.89
CA ASN A 25 -5.93 7.66 4.88
C ASN A 25 -5.82 9.19 4.99
N GLU A 26 -4.64 9.78 4.77
CA GLU A 26 -4.41 11.22 4.98
C GLU A 26 -4.37 12.04 3.67
N CYS A 27 -4.07 11.42 2.53
CA CYS A 27 -4.05 12.11 1.24
C CYS A 27 -5.45 12.57 0.79
N SER A 28 -5.48 13.72 0.12
CA SER A 28 -6.67 14.16 -0.61
C SER A 28 -6.93 13.25 -1.83
N LEU A 29 -8.18 13.17 -2.30
CA LEU A 29 -8.59 12.31 -3.41
C LEU A 29 -7.74 12.45 -4.70
N ASP A 30 -7.13 13.63 -4.93
CA ASP A 30 -6.27 13.90 -6.10
C ASP A 30 -4.85 13.35 -5.96
N GLU A 31 -4.37 13.17 -4.73
CA GLU A 31 -3.03 12.63 -4.41
C GLU A 31 -3.09 11.15 -3.98
N THR A 32 -4.31 10.60 -3.89
CA THR A 32 -4.52 9.21 -3.53
C THR A 32 -4.03 8.31 -4.68
N PRO A 33 -3.21 7.29 -4.40
CA PRO A 33 -2.74 6.38 -5.43
C PRO A 33 -3.90 5.66 -6.11
N ASP A 34 -3.76 5.41 -7.41
CA ASP A 34 -4.77 4.70 -8.18
C ASP A 34 -4.87 3.23 -7.72
N ARG A 35 -6.01 2.61 -8.04
CA ARG A 35 -6.32 1.24 -7.64
C ARG A 35 -5.33 0.21 -8.19
N GLU A 36 -4.81 0.39 -9.40
CA GLU A 36 -3.85 -0.55 -9.99
C GLU A 36 -2.53 -0.51 -9.21
N THR A 37 -2.07 0.69 -8.88
CA THR A 37 -0.89 0.92 -8.02
C THR A 37 -1.06 0.26 -6.65
N VAL A 38 -2.19 0.48 -5.97
CA VAL A 38 -2.44 -0.11 -4.65
C VAL A 38 -2.55 -1.64 -4.72
N GLN A 39 -3.10 -2.19 -5.82
CA GLN A 39 -3.14 -3.63 -6.05
C GLN A 39 -1.74 -4.24 -6.18
N ILE A 40 -0.82 -3.56 -6.87
CA ILE A 40 0.58 -3.98 -6.97
C ILE A 40 1.22 -4.01 -5.58
N TRP A 41 0.99 -2.98 -4.74
CA TRP A 41 1.52 -2.94 -3.38
C TRP A 41 1.00 -4.08 -2.51
N ALA A 42 -0.30 -4.37 -2.58
CA ALA A 42 -0.90 -5.50 -1.87
C ALA A 42 -0.21 -6.82 -2.25
N GLN A 43 0.00 -7.06 -3.55
CA GLN A 43 0.69 -8.27 -4.03
C GLN A 43 2.14 -8.35 -3.54
N ILE A 44 2.91 -7.26 -3.62
CA ILE A 44 4.30 -7.22 -3.13
C ILE A 44 4.32 -7.55 -1.63
N LEU A 45 3.44 -6.94 -0.82
CA LEU A 45 3.39 -7.15 0.62
C LEU A 45 2.96 -8.57 0.99
N GLN A 46 2.03 -9.17 0.23
CA GLN A 46 1.67 -10.59 0.39
C GLN A 46 2.86 -11.50 0.07
N GLN A 47 3.60 -11.22 -1.01
CA GLN A 47 4.80 -12.00 -1.37
C GLN A 47 5.90 -11.89 -0.30
N ARG A 48 6.07 -10.72 0.33
CA ARG A 48 7.01 -10.54 1.45
C ARG A 48 6.58 -11.31 2.71
N GLY A 49 5.27 -11.46 2.92
CA GLY A 49 4.69 -12.30 3.96
C GLY A 49 5.01 -11.87 5.39
N GLY A 50 4.72 -12.76 6.35
CA GLY A 50 4.98 -12.53 7.78
C GLY A 50 4.33 -11.25 8.30
N LYS A 51 5.15 -10.35 8.86
CA LYS A 51 4.68 -9.07 9.41
C LYS A 51 4.14 -8.08 8.36
N PHE A 52 4.41 -8.29 7.07
CA PHE A 52 3.91 -7.44 5.99
C PHE A 52 2.49 -7.81 5.55
N ALA A 53 1.99 -9.00 5.93
CA ALA A 53 0.65 -9.45 5.56
C ALA A 53 -0.46 -8.55 6.14
N SER A 54 -0.24 -7.90 7.29
CA SER A 54 -1.19 -6.92 7.83
C SER A 54 -1.24 -5.64 6.99
N LEU A 55 -0.13 -5.24 6.37
CA LEU A 55 -0.08 -4.08 5.49
C LEU A 55 -0.70 -4.39 4.12
N ALA A 56 -0.56 -5.62 3.63
CA ALA A 56 -1.30 -6.08 2.46
C ALA A 56 -2.82 -5.94 2.67
N LYS A 57 -3.32 -6.35 3.84
CA LYS A 57 -4.75 -6.22 4.18
C LYS A 57 -5.23 -4.77 4.18
N LEU A 58 -4.40 -3.83 4.63
CA LEU A 58 -4.72 -2.40 4.57
C LEU A 58 -4.93 -1.94 3.12
N CYS A 59 -4.02 -2.31 2.21
CA CYS A 59 -4.18 -2.04 0.78
C CYS A 59 -5.45 -2.70 0.22
N GLU A 60 -5.74 -3.94 0.60
CA GLU A 60 -6.94 -4.66 0.17
C GLU A 60 -8.24 -4.01 0.67
N GLN A 61 -8.25 -3.48 1.89
CA GLN A 61 -9.39 -2.74 2.45
C GLN A 61 -9.66 -1.47 1.65
N PHE A 62 -8.64 -0.66 1.43
CA PHE A 62 -8.75 0.52 0.57
C PHE A 62 -9.30 0.17 -0.81
N LEU A 63 -8.79 -0.90 -1.44
CA LEU A 63 -9.28 -1.35 -2.74
C LEU A 63 -10.75 -1.72 -2.71
N GLN A 64 -11.26 -2.32 -1.64
CA GLN A 64 -12.67 -2.67 -1.49
C GLN A 64 -13.54 -1.44 -1.32
N GLU A 65 -13.12 -0.49 -0.48
CA GLU A 65 -13.84 0.75 -0.21
C GLU A 65 -14.00 1.61 -1.47
N THR A 66 -12.97 1.68 -2.30
CA THR A 66 -13.00 2.48 -3.55
C THR A 66 -13.78 1.79 -4.68
N VAL A 67 -14.32 0.56 -4.51
CA VAL A 67 -15.19 -0.09 -5.54
C VAL A 67 -16.65 0.32 -5.36
N ALA A 68 -17.04 0.62 -4.12
CA ALA A 68 -18.43 0.87 -3.72
C ALA A 68 -18.87 2.30 -4.05
#